data_AF-A0A1C5EFZ4-F1
#
_entry.id   AF-A0A1C5EFZ4-F1
#
_cell.length_a   1.000
_cell.length_b   1.000
_cell.length_c   1.000
_cell.angle_alpha   90.00
_cell.angle_beta   90.00
_cell.angle_gamma   90.00
#
_symmetry.space_group_name_H-M   'P 1'
#
loop_
_entity.id
_entity.type
_entity.pdbx_description
1 polymer ?
#
loop_
_entity_poly.entity_id
_entity_poly.type
_entity_poly.pdbx_seq_one_letter_code
_entity_poly.pdbx_strand_id
1 'polypeptide(L)' 'MIKTTVYLPDELEVRLDAEASATGVSKAELIRRGIAMLLDSAERPKRSRELPVFDSGRSRTPGEMDDAVYEHIKERAARR' A
#
# COMPACT_ATOMS: atom_id res chain seq x y z
N MET A 1 4.59 2.89 -20.50
CA MET A 1 5.10 4.20 -20.05
C MET A 1 3.97 5.20 -20.20
N ILE A 2 3.60 5.94 -19.15
CA ILE A 2 2.51 6.94 -19.20
C ILE A 2 3.16 8.32 -19.29
N LYS A 3 2.73 9.15 -20.25
CA LYS A 3 3.22 10.52 -20.40
C LYS A 3 2.39 11.45 -19.53
N THR A 4 3.05 12.21 -18.67
CA THR A 4 2.45 13.24 -17.83
C THR A 4 3.03 14.59 -18.23
N THR A 5 2.17 15.60 -18.44
CA THR A 5 2.59 16.98 -18.70
C THR A 5 2.31 17.80 -17.45
N VAL A 6 3.28 18.59 -17.00
CA VAL A 6 3.16 19.45 -15.82
C VAL A 6 3.64 20.85 -16.15
N TYR A 7 3.04 21.86 -15.53
CA TYR A 7 3.56 23.21 -15.57
C TYR A 7 4.67 23.35 -14.52
N LEU A 8 5.82 23.88 -14.94
CA LEU A 8 6.95 24.14 -14.06
C LEU A 8 7.20 25.66 -14.03
N PRO A 9 7.37 26.26 -12.85
CA PRO A 9 7.85 27.64 -12.73
C PRO A 9 9.23 27.79 -13.38
N ASP A 10 9.48 28.94 -14.01
CA ASP A 10 10.72 29.21 -14.74
C ASP A 10 11.98 29.03 -13.87
N GLU A 11 11.92 29.44 -12.60
CA GLU A 11 13.02 29.27 -11.64
C GLU A 11 13.41 27.79 -11.42
N LEU A 12 12.43 26.88 -11.46
CA LEU A 12 12.68 25.44 -11.32
C LEU A 12 13.28 24.86 -12.60
N GLU A 13 12.87 25.34 -13.77
CA GLU A 13 13.46 24.90 -15.05
C GLU A 13 14.94 25.29 -15.13
N VAL A 14 15.30 26.52 -14.72
CA VAL A 14 16.71 26.97 -14.70
C VAL A 14 17.57 26.09 -13.80
N ARG A 15 17.05 25.72 -12.61
CA ARG A 15 17.77 24.85 -11.68
C ARG A 15 17.88 23.42 -12.22
N LEU A 16 16.84 22.91 -12.86
CA LEU A 16 16.84 21.59 -13.46
C LEU A 16 17.87 21.49 -14.59
N ASP A 17 18.06 22.57 -15.36
CA ASP A 17 19.03 22.64 -16.46
C ASP A 17 20.47 22.67 -15.98
N ALA A 18 20.73 23.44 -14.93
CA ALA A 18 22.03 23.47 -14.29
C ALA A 18 22.40 22.08 -13.76
N GLU A 19 21.48 21.42 -13.05
CA GLU A 19 21.71 20.09 -12.49
C GLU A 19 21.88 19.01 -13.56
N ALA A 20 21.05 19.04 -14.62
CA ALA A 20 21.14 18.12 -15.74
C ALA A 20 22.48 18.24 -16.46
N SER A 21 22.96 19.47 -16.65
CA SER A 21 24.26 19.75 -17.26
C SER A 21 25.42 19.28 -16.40
N ALA A 22 25.35 19.50 -15.08
CA ALA A 22 26.40 19.11 -14.14
C ALA A 22 26.52 17.59 -13.98
N THR A 23 25.39 16.88 -14.02
CA THR A 23 25.31 15.43 -13.78
C THR A 23 25.33 14.59 -15.06
N GLY A 24 25.17 15.22 -16.23
CA GLY A 24 25.13 14.54 -17.53
C GLY A 24 23.88 13.69 -17.75
N VAL A 25 22.82 13.88 -16.97
CA VAL A 25 21.54 13.17 -17.14
C VAL A 25 20.47 14.09 -17.73
N SER A 26 19.49 13.50 -18.42
CA SER A 26 18.38 14.28 -18.98
C SER A 26 17.49 14.89 -17.88
N LYS A 27 16.90 16.06 -18.15
CA LYS A 27 15.90 16.71 -17.28
C LYS A 27 14.79 15.75 -16.84
N ALA A 28 14.26 14.98 -17.79
CA ALA A 28 13.20 14.01 -17.54
C ALA A 28 13.64 12.90 -16.58
N GLU A 29 14.91 12.50 -16.61
CA GLU A 29 15.46 11.53 -15.68
C GLU A 29 15.61 12.10 -14.26
N LEU A 30 16.04 13.36 -14.13
CA LEU A 30 16.07 14.04 -12.83
C LEU A 30 14.67 14.17 -12.23
N ILE A 31 13.67 14.55 -13.04
CA ILE A 31 12.27 14.61 -12.58
C ILE A 31 11.80 13.24 -12.08
N ARG A 32 12.05 12.17 -12.85
CA ARG A 32 11.66 10.81 -12.44
C ARG A 32 12.35 10.37 -11.14
N ARG A 33 13.65 10.64 -10.99
CA ARG A 33 14.40 10.32 -9.76
C ARG A 33 13.87 11.08 -8.57
N GLY A 34 13.62 12.38 -8.71
CA GLY A 34 13.04 13.21 -7.65
C GLY A 34 11.68 12.70 -7.19
N ILE A 35 10.79 12.35 -8.14
CA ILE A 35 9.48 11.77 -7.82
C ILE A 35 9.63 10.43 -7.10
N ALA A 36 10.51 9.54 -7.56
CA ALA A 36 10.74 8.24 -6.92
C ALA A 36 11.24 8.42 -5.47
N MET A 37 12.25 9.27 -5.24
CA MET A 37 12.77 9.55 -3.91
C MET A 37 11.70 10.12 -2.97
N LEU A 38 10.84 11.01 -3.47
CA LEU A 38 9.74 11.57 -2.67
C LEU A 38 8.71 10.50 -2.31
N LEU A 39 8.35 9.62 -3.25
CA LEU A 39 7.36 8.57 -3.02
C LEU A 39 7.88 7.43 -2.14
N ASP A 40 9.18 7.12 -2.24
CA ASP A 40 9.82 6.10 -1.40
C ASP A 40 9.97 6.58 0.05
N SER A 41 10.19 7.89 0.25
CA SER A 41 10.28 8.51 1.57
C SER A 41 8.92 8.85 2.19
N ALA A 42 7.88 9.02 1.38
CA ALA A 42 6.52 9.20 1.89
C ALA A 42 6.13 7.97 2.72
N GLU A 43 5.86 8.19 4.02
CA GLU A 43 5.38 7.13 4.91
C GLU A 43 4.11 6.51 4.32
N ARG A 44 4.26 5.37 3.64
CA ARG A 44 3.12 4.48 3.42
C ARG A 44 2.65 4.05 4.80
N PRO A 45 1.34 4.08 5.10
CA PRO A 45 0.81 3.41 6.27
C PRO A 45 1.37 2.00 6.22
N LYS A 46 2.24 1.67 7.17
CA LYS A 46 2.86 0.37 7.20
C LYS A 46 1.71 -0.64 7.24
N ARG A 47 1.55 -1.44 6.19
CA ARG A 47 0.86 -2.74 6.30
C ARG A 47 1.66 -3.72 7.19
N SER A 48 2.52 -3.22 8.08
CA SER A 48 3.48 -4.02 8.85
C SER A 48 2.92 -4.51 10.16
N ARG A 49 1.61 -4.45 10.36
CA ARG A 49 0.99 -5.23 11.41
C ARG A 49 -0.27 -5.82 10.83
N GLU A 50 -0.18 -7.09 10.46
CA GLU A 50 -1.35 -7.95 10.57
C GLU A 50 -1.94 -7.64 11.94
N LEU A 51 -3.19 -7.19 11.96
CA LEU A 51 -3.91 -7.02 13.22
C LEU A 51 -3.73 -8.32 14.00
N PRO A 52 -3.59 -8.28 15.34
CA PRO A 52 -3.60 -9.51 16.13
C PRO A 52 -4.95 -10.18 15.92
N VAL A 53 -5.04 -11.03 14.90
CA VAL A 53 -6.19 -11.84 14.59
C VAL A 53 -6.01 -13.15 15.32
N PHE A 54 -7.09 -13.64 15.90
CA PHE A 54 -7.10 -14.95 16.52
C PHE A 54 -6.96 -16.00 15.40
N ASP A 55 -5.80 -16.65 15.31
CA ASP A 55 -5.60 -17.80 14.44
C ASP A 55 -6.10 -19.05 15.19
N SER A 56 -7.20 -19.63 14.69
CA SER A 56 -7.76 -20.86 15.26
C SER A 56 -6.94 -22.11 14.92
N GLY A 57 -5.92 -22.02 14.06
CA GLY A 57 -5.11 -23.13 13.57
C GLY A 57 -5.88 -24.17 12.76
N ARG A 58 -7.18 -23.91 12.49
CA ARG A 58 -8.09 -24.77 11.76
C ARG A 58 -8.86 -23.93 10.76
N SER A 59 -8.54 -24.10 9.49
CA SER A 59 -9.38 -23.54 8.43
C SER A 59 -10.73 -24.25 8.50
N ARG A 60 -11.81 -23.48 8.64
CA ARG A 60 -13.18 -23.97 8.51
C ARG A 60 -13.83 -23.27 7.34
N THR A 61 -14.60 -24.02 6.58
CA THR A 61 -15.52 -23.47 5.61
C THR A 61 -16.68 -22.78 6.34
N PRO A 62 -17.36 -21.79 5.70
CA PRO A 62 -18.54 -21.17 6.28
C PRO A 62 -19.61 -22.16 6.73
N GLY A 63 -19.82 -23.25 5.98
CA GLY A 63 -20.80 -24.30 6.33
C GLY A 63 -20.45 -25.01 7.65
N GLU A 64 -19.18 -25.37 7.84
CA GLU A 64 -18.72 -25.98 9.11
C GLU A 64 -18.80 -25.04 10.31
N MET A 65 -18.76 -23.72 10.07
CA MET A 65 -18.97 -22.72 11.11
C MET A 65 -20.45 -22.63 11.50
N ASP A 66 -21.34 -22.61 10.51
CA ASP A 66 -22.79 -22.58 10.71
C ASP A 66 -23.29 -23.83 11.46
N ASP A 67 -22.84 -25.02 11.06
CA ASP A 67 -23.20 -26.28 11.71
C ASP A 67 -22.78 -26.30 13.19
N ALA A 68 -21.56 -25.82 13.48
CA ALA A 68 -21.05 -25.75 14.84
C ALA A 68 -21.87 -24.80 15.73
N VAL A 69 -22.33 -23.67 15.19
CA VAL A 69 -23.19 -22.73 15.91
C VAL A 69 -24.56 -23.36 16.14
N TYR A 70 -25.13 -24.01 15.14
CA TYR A 70 -26.44 -24.66 15.22
C TYR A 70 -26.48 -25.75 16.30
N GLU A 71 -25.51 -26.67 16.31
CA GLU A 71 -25.46 -27.72 17.33
C GLU A 71 -25.24 -27.15 18.73
N HIS A 72 -24.40 -26.11 18.88
CA HIS A 72 -24.21 -25.45 20.18
C HIS A 72 -25.51 -24.84 20.73
N ILE A 73 -26.30 -24.19 19.88
CA ILE A 73 -27.60 -23.61 20.25
C ILE A 73 -28.57 -24.72 20.68
N LYS A 74 -28.64 -25.81 19.91
CA LYS A 74 -29.50 -26.96 20.17
C LYS A 74 -29.16 -27.65 21.48
N GLU A 75 -27.87 -27.89 21.76
CA GLU A 75 -27.42 -28.44 23.05
C GLU A 75 -27.81 -27.54 24.22
N ARG A 76 -27.64 -26.22 24.07
CA ARG A 76 -27.99 -25.26 25.13
C ARG A 76 -29.49 -25.22 25.39
N ALA A 77 -30.30 -25.33 24.35
CA ALA A 77 -31.76 -25.42 24.46
C ALA A 77 -32.20 -26.73 25.13
N ALA A 78 -31.55 -27.85 24.84
CA ALA A 78 -31.87 -29.15 25.44
C ALA A 78 -31.49 -29.27 26.93
N ARG A 79 -30.62 -28.39 27.43
CA ARG A 79 -30.23 -28.33 28.86
C ARG A 79 -31.14 -27.41 29.70
N ARG A 80 -32.15 -26.78 29.09
CA ARG A 80 -33.19 -25.98 29.76
C ARG A 80 -34.46 -26.80 29.94
#